data_AF-A0A348WT07-F1
#
_entry.id   AF-A0A348WT07-F1
#
_cell.length_a   1.000
_cell.length_b   1.000
_cell.length_c   1.000
_cell.angle_alpha   90.00
_cell.angle_beta   90.00
_cell.angle_gamma   90.00
#
_symmetry.space_group_name_H-M   'P 1'
#
loop_
_entity.id
_entity.type
_entity.pdbx_description
1 polymer ?
#
loop_
_entity_poly.entity_id
_entity_poly.type
_entity_poly.pdbx_seq_one_letter_code
_entity_poly.pdbx_strand_id
1 'polypeptide(L)'
;MFKLKTNEEIGAYLKKLILSKYPSCRQFCVAYVDSTLDFSDDPQDLRSEEIRKLTNRLSQILKGKKSIQTYDLPIFSELLDVSCEQMLTAGAYCTPITSRRTNYNIAFSKNEQDWIDYINREDCIAAYADEFGKTVVDYAIEFKNYGFIKFLVENGYITLVSDEQWNRDFNFGADTSIKERPYESKTLHNEFYENKILRTQIISLALENNDYDVLYNMRAREIPPQFTMTTYSLTSLNFSDYYDVQFIDAILSSKSEIVRYFCEEYYVESHWQKGTKFLWLYPFFDKLIIQAVKSNNSEAKNLLDVAIKHNDKTYNNLKRAILKVIKHMKETLFRNVNFQKLIVDVLRDFKVNEENGIISFYCPFLGENSDIVATNIIFASVESKNSEIESKIHKLNELYSKIINIKDHLIKNS
;
A
#
# COMPACT_ATOMS: atom_id res chain seq x y z
N MET A 1 -26.98 9.59 -25.31
CA MET A 1 -26.40 10.08 -26.59
C MET A 1 -27.05 11.42 -26.91
N PHE A 2 -26.27 12.49 -27.05
CA PHE A 2 -26.80 13.83 -27.29
C PHE A 2 -26.79 14.16 -28.80
N LYS A 3 -27.70 15.03 -29.24
CA LYS A 3 -27.83 15.44 -30.65
C LYS A 3 -27.16 16.79 -30.85
N LEU A 4 -26.18 16.85 -31.75
CA LEU A 4 -25.51 18.09 -32.13
C LEU A 4 -26.51 19.09 -32.73
N LYS A 5 -26.38 20.36 -32.31
CA LYS A 5 -27.15 21.47 -32.87
C LYS A 5 -26.46 22.06 -34.10
N THR A 6 -27.17 22.92 -34.84
CA THR A 6 -26.57 23.58 -36.01
C THR A 6 -25.50 24.59 -35.58
N ASN A 7 -24.58 24.94 -36.48
CA ASN A 7 -23.54 25.92 -36.18
C ASN A 7 -24.14 27.29 -35.82
N GLU A 8 -25.29 27.65 -36.39
CA GLU A 8 -26.03 28.88 -36.05
C GLU A 8 -26.53 28.85 -34.59
N GLU A 9 -27.14 27.73 -34.17
CA GLU A 9 -27.61 27.55 -32.80
C GLU A 9 -26.43 27.58 -31.81
N ILE A 10 -25.34 26.87 -32.12
CA ILE A 10 -24.11 26.84 -31.31
C ILE A 10 -23.48 28.24 -31.23
N GLY A 11 -23.34 28.94 -32.36
CA GLY A 11 -22.75 30.27 -32.43
C GLY A 11 -23.55 31.33 -31.64
N ALA A 12 -24.88 31.28 -31.72
CA ALA A 12 -25.76 32.14 -30.93
C ALA A 12 -25.63 31.87 -29.42
N TYR A 13 -25.56 30.59 -29.04
CA TYR A 13 -25.38 30.16 -27.66
C TYR A 13 -24.03 30.60 -27.08
N LEU A 14 -22.93 30.36 -27.81
CA LEU A 14 -21.59 30.81 -27.42
C LEU A 14 -21.52 32.33 -27.26
N LYS A 15 -22.16 33.09 -28.15
CA LYS A 15 -22.21 34.56 -28.04
C LYS A 15 -22.86 34.99 -26.73
N LYS A 16 -23.95 34.33 -26.34
CA LYS A 16 -24.62 34.59 -25.06
C LYS A 16 -23.72 34.28 -23.87
N LEU A 17 -23.05 33.12 -23.86
CA LEU A 17 -22.13 32.71 -22.80
C LEU A 17 -20.93 33.66 -22.65
N ILE A 18 -20.30 34.02 -23.77
CA ILE A 18 -19.16 34.94 -23.78
C ILE A 18 -19.56 36.28 -23.19
N LEU A 19 -20.70 36.84 -23.62
CA LEU A 19 -21.15 38.15 -23.14
C LEU A 19 -21.69 38.13 -21.71
N SER A 20 -22.03 36.95 -21.15
CA SER A 20 -22.34 36.84 -19.71
C SER A 20 -21.11 36.82 -18.80
N LYS A 21 -19.94 36.41 -19.31
CA LYS A 21 -18.71 36.25 -18.51
C LYS A 21 -17.62 37.28 -18.83
N TYR A 22 -17.63 37.83 -20.04
CA TYR A 22 -16.64 38.78 -20.53
C TYR A 22 -17.32 40.07 -21.03
N PRO A 23 -16.69 41.25 -20.85
CA PRO A 23 -17.24 42.52 -21.32
C PRO A 23 -17.44 42.59 -22.85
N SER A 24 -16.67 41.80 -23.61
CA SER A 24 -16.80 41.70 -25.06
C SER A 24 -16.20 40.40 -25.59
N CYS A 25 -16.56 40.03 -26.83
CA CYS A 25 -15.94 38.91 -27.52
C CYS A 25 -14.42 39.09 -27.71
N ARG A 26 -13.94 40.33 -27.83
CA ARG A 26 -12.50 40.62 -27.92
C ARG A 26 -11.79 40.29 -26.61
N GLN A 27 -12.39 40.60 -25.46
CA GLN A 27 -11.80 40.28 -24.15
C GLN A 27 -11.74 38.77 -23.90
N PHE A 28 -12.71 38.01 -24.39
CA PHE A 28 -12.62 36.56 -24.41
C PHE A 28 -11.45 36.05 -25.28
N CYS A 29 -11.22 36.64 -26.46
CA CYS A 29 -10.06 36.30 -27.28
C CYS A 29 -8.72 36.64 -26.61
N VAL A 30 -8.66 37.73 -25.84
CA VAL A 30 -7.47 38.08 -25.05
C VAL A 30 -7.20 36.99 -24.01
N ALA A 31 -8.21 36.61 -23.23
CA ALA A 31 -8.09 35.56 -22.21
C ALA A 31 -7.65 34.21 -22.82
N TYR A 32 -8.17 33.85 -23.99
CA TYR A 32 -7.76 32.65 -24.73
C TYR A 32 -6.28 32.69 -25.12
N VAL A 33 -5.82 33.82 -25.66
CA VAL A 33 -4.43 33.94 -26.12
C VAL A 33 -3.46 33.91 -24.94
N ASP A 34 -3.83 34.56 -23.83
CA ASP A 34 -3.02 34.57 -22.61
C ASP A 34 -2.99 33.21 -21.88
N SER A 35 -4.01 32.36 -22.06
CA SER A 35 -4.05 31.01 -21.47
C SER A 35 -3.34 29.94 -22.30
N THR A 36 -2.92 30.25 -23.54
CA THR A 36 -2.40 29.25 -24.49
C THR A 36 -0.98 29.49 -24.94
N LEU A 37 -0.46 30.70 -24.79
CA LEU A 37 0.87 31.10 -25.27
C LEU A 37 1.63 31.80 -24.13
N ASP A 38 2.87 31.37 -23.89
CA ASP A 38 3.79 32.08 -23.01
C ASP A 38 4.52 33.14 -23.82
N PHE A 39 4.23 34.41 -23.55
CA PHE A 39 4.81 35.56 -24.24
C PHE A 39 6.01 36.16 -23.51
N SER A 40 6.61 35.44 -22.56
CA SER A 40 7.76 35.92 -21.78
C SER A 40 8.95 36.38 -22.63
N ASP A 41 9.08 35.90 -23.88
CA ASP A 41 10.16 36.24 -24.80
C ASP A 41 9.71 36.92 -26.13
N ASP A 42 8.42 37.25 -26.31
CA ASP A 42 7.85 37.57 -27.64
C ASP A 42 7.44 39.06 -27.81
N PRO A 43 7.71 39.72 -28.96
CA PRO A 43 7.32 41.11 -29.20
C PRO A 43 5.79 41.31 -29.21
N GLN A 44 5.36 42.46 -28.67
CA GLN A 44 3.95 42.84 -28.47
C GLN A 44 3.07 42.82 -29.74
N ASP A 45 3.71 42.83 -30.92
CA ASP A 45 3.07 42.70 -32.23
C ASP A 45 2.53 41.28 -32.49
N LEU A 46 3.25 40.21 -32.08
CA LEU A 46 2.82 38.83 -32.28
C LEU A 46 1.54 38.50 -31.49
N ARG A 47 1.49 38.91 -30.22
CA ARG A 47 0.29 38.79 -29.39
C ARG A 47 -0.90 39.51 -30.01
N SER A 48 -0.68 40.70 -30.54
CA SER A 48 -1.73 41.50 -31.19
C SER A 48 -2.25 40.85 -32.48
N GLU A 49 -1.37 40.22 -33.26
CA GLU A 49 -1.76 39.46 -34.46
C GLU A 49 -2.56 38.21 -34.13
N GLU A 50 -2.16 37.43 -33.12
CA GLU A 50 -2.88 36.22 -32.71
C GLU A 50 -4.27 36.55 -32.16
N ILE A 51 -4.41 37.61 -31.36
CA ILE A 51 -5.72 38.12 -30.93
C ILE A 51 -6.59 38.48 -32.14
N ARG A 52 -6.01 39.12 -33.18
CA ARG A 52 -6.76 39.48 -34.40
C ARG A 52 -7.21 38.26 -35.19
N LYS A 53 -6.33 37.26 -35.36
CA LYS A 53 -6.66 35.99 -36.05
C LYS A 53 -7.78 35.25 -35.32
N LEU A 54 -7.67 35.11 -34.00
CA LEU A 54 -8.68 34.47 -33.18
C LEU A 54 -10.00 35.25 -33.20
N THR A 55 -9.98 36.58 -33.11
CA THR A 55 -11.19 37.42 -33.19
C THR A 55 -11.94 37.20 -34.49
N ASN A 56 -11.21 37.13 -35.61
CA ASN A 56 -11.81 36.85 -36.92
C ASN A 56 -12.42 35.45 -36.99
N ARG A 57 -11.69 34.43 -36.49
CA ARG A 57 -12.22 33.05 -36.41
C ARG A 57 -13.47 32.98 -35.55
N LEU A 58 -13.41 33.52 -34.33
CA LEU A 58 -14.53 33.57 -33.40
C LEU A 58 -15.73 34.27 -34.03
N SER A 59 -15.54 35.40 -34.73
CA SER A 59 -16.66 36.06 -35.41
C SER A 59 -17.35 35.18 -36.47
N GLN A 60 -16.63 34.26 -37.12
CA GLN A 60 -17.25 33.32 -38.07
C GLN A 60 -18.01 32.20 -37.33
N ILE A 61 -17.46 31.71 -36.21
CA ILE A 61 -18.12 30.72 -35.34
C ILE A 61 -19.43 31.29 -34.77
N LEU A 62 -19.39 32.51 -34.21
CA LEU A 62 -20.57 33.16 -33.60
C LEU A 62 -21.68 33.50 -34.62
N LYS A 63 -21.33 33.56 -35.91
CA LYS A 63 -22.30 33.76 -37.02
C LYS A 63 -22.80 32.43 -37.60
N GLY A 64 -22.36 31.28 -37.07
CA GLY A 64 -22.69 29.95 -37.58
C GLY A 64 -22.00 29.57 -38.88
N LYS A 65 -21.08 30.40 -39.41
CA LYS A 65 -20.40 30.14 -40.69
C LYS A 65 -19.30 29.09 -40.60
N LYS A 66 -18.77 28.85 -39.39
CA LYS A 66 -17.77 27.82 -39.10
C LYS A 66 -18.15 27.07 -37.84
N SER A 67 -17.82 25.79 -37.77
CA SER A 67 -17.88 25.02 -36.53
C SER A 67 -16.74 25.42 -35.60
N ILE A 68 -16.91 25.14 -34.30
CA ILE A 68 -15.81 25.17 -33.34
C ILE A 68 -14.78 24.11 -33.77
N GLN A 69 -13.49 24.43 -33.72
CA GLN A 69 -12.44 23.46 -34.04
C GLN A 69 -12.18 22.58 -32.81
N THR A 70 -11.83 21.32 -33.01
CA THR A 70 -11.65 20.36 -31.90
C THR A 70 -10.66 20.83 -30.84
N TYR A 71 -9.60 21.53 -31.25
CA TYR A 71 -8.60 22.08 -30.34
C TYR A 71 -9.07 23.34 -29.59
N ASP A 72 -10.11 24.03 -30.06
CA ASP A 72 -10.69 25.18 -29.35
C ASP A 72 -11.61 24.72 -28.21
N LEU A 73 -12.16 23.49 -28.30
CA LEU A 73 -13.17 22.98 -27.38
C LEU A 73 -12.72 22.95 -25.91
N PRO A 74 -11.53 22.42 -25.54
CA PRO A 74 -11.10 22.38 -24.15
C PRO A 74 -10.94 23.78 -23.56
N ILE A 75 -10.34 24.71 -24.32
CA ILE A 75 -10.06 26.08 -23.87
C ILE A 75 -11.36 26.87 -23.73
N PHE A 76 -12.30 26.70 -24.67
CA PHE A 76 -13.62 27.34 -24.57
C PHE A 76 -14.40 26.79 -23.38
N SER A 77 -14.31 25.48 -23.13
CA SER A 77 -14.96 24.82 -22.00
C SER A 77 -14.47 25.37 -20.66
N GLU A 78 -13.15 25.50 -20.48
CA GLU A 78 -12.52 26.09 -19.30
C GLU A 78 -12.87 27.58 -19.13
N LEU A 79 -12.66 28.40 -20.17
CA LEU A 79 -12.89 29.84 -20.09
C LEU A 79 -14.37 30.18 -19.90
N LEU A 80 -15.30 29.38 -20.43
CA LEU A 80 -16.74 29.63 -20.33
C LEU A 80 -17.42 28.86 -19.19
N ASP A 81 -16.69 27.96 -18.51
CA ASP A 81 -17.19 27.11 -17.43
C ASP A 81 -18.43 26.27 -17.84
N VAL A 82 -18.34 25.60 -18.99
CA VAL A 82 -19.41 24.76 -19.56
C VAL A 82 -18.83 23.54 -20.27
N SER A 83 -19.59 22.45 -20.42
CA SER A 83 -19.13 21.29 -21.19
C SER A 83 -19.02 21.49 -22.69
N CYS A 84 -18.12 20.73 -23.31
CA CYS A 84 -18.10 20.52 -24.75
C CYS A 84 -19.48 20.09 -25.26
N GLU A 85 -20.16 19.18 -24.56
CA GLU A 85 -21.51 18.72 -24.88
C GLU A 85 -22.54 19.85 -24.78
N GLN A 86 -22.47 20.67 -23.74
CA GLN A 86 -23.36 21.82 -23.55
C GLN A 86 -23.15 22.86 -24.64
N MET A 87 -21.91 23.13 -25.04
CA MET A 87 -21.60 24.01 -26.17
C MET A 87 -22.14 23.44 -27.48
N LEU A 88 -21.86 22.17 -27.78
CA LEU A 88 -22.22 21.50 -29.03
C LEU A 88 -23.72 21.20 -29.16
N THR A 89 -24.46 21.26 -28.05
CA THR A 89 -25.93 21.13 -28.02
C THR A 89 -26.64 22.47 -27.86
N ALA A 90 -25.92 23.59 -27.96
CA ALA A 90 -26.44 24.95 -27.76
C ALA A 90 -27.23 25.10 -26.43
N GLY A 91 -26.73 24.47 -25.37
CA GLY A 91 -27.35 24.48 -24.04
C GLY A 91 -28.49 23.47 -23.85
N ALA A 92 -28.88 22.70 -24.87
CA ALA A 92 -29.95 21.70 -24.75
C ALA A 92 -29.55 20.50 -23.88
N TYR A 93 -28.25 20.23 -23.76
CA TYR A 93 -27.71 19.22 -22.85
C TYR A 93 -26.82 19.89 -21.80
N CYS A 94 -27.43 20.31 -20.70
CA CYS A 94 -26.71 20.83 -19.54
C CYS A 94 -26.45 19.66 -18.59
N THR A 95 -25.31 18.99 -18.72
CA THR A 95 -24.77 18.24 -17.58
C THR A 95 -23.79 19.19 -16.90
N PRO A 96 -24.01 19.59 -15.63
CA PRO A 96 -23.11 20.48 -14.94
C PRO A 96 -21.70 19.86 -14.92
N ILE A 97 -20.70 20.59 -15.40
CA ILE A 97 -19.29 20.16 -15.30
C ILE A 97 -18.74 20.34 -13.88
N THR A 98 -19.37 21.16 -13.06
CA THR A 98 -18.96 21.41 -11.68
C THR A 98 -19.56 20.43 -10.66
N SER A 99 -20.41 19.47 -11.07
CA SER A 99 -21.08 18.53 -10.15
C SER A 99 -20.97 17.05 -10.50
N ARG A 100 -20.09 16.65 -11.42
CA ARG A 100 -19.73 15.22 -11.54
C ARG A 100 -18.67 14.91 -10.50
N ARG A 101 -19.12 14.62 -9.27
CA ARG A 101 -18.26 14.01 -8.25
C ARG A 101 -17.77 12.66 -8.82
N THR A 102 -16.48 12.55 -9.08
CA THR A 102 -15.80 11.31 -9.53
C THR A 102 -14.96 10.76 -8.37
N ASN A 103 -14.42 9.54 -8.53
CA ASN A 103 -13.45 8.98 -7.59
C ASN A 103 -12.30 9.98 -7.34
N TYR A 104 -11.76 10.54 -8.44
CA TYR A 104 -10.67 11.51 -8.42
C TYR A 104 -11.01 12.78 -7.62
N ASN A 105 -12.14 13.45 -7.94
CA ASN A 105 -12.49 14.71 -7.28
C ASN A 105 -12.81 14.53 -5.80
N ILE A 106 -13.41 13.39 -5.42
CA ILE A 106 -13.78 13.11 -4.04
C ILE A 106 -12.56 12.77 -3.19
N ALA A 107 -11.62 12.02 -3.75
CA ALA A 107 -10.35 11.75 -3.11
C ALA A 107 -9.53 13.03 -2.82
N PHE A 108 -9.76 14.13 -3.54
CA PHE A 108 -9.18 15.45 -3.22
C PHE A 108 -10.00 16.27 -2.21
N SER A 109 -11.31 16.00 -2.08
CA SER A 109 -12.18 16.80 -1.22
C SER A 109 -11.80 16.63 0.24
N LYS A 110 -11.87 17.73 0.99
CA LYS A 110 -11.73 17.76 2.46
C LYS A 110 -13.07 18.01 3.17
N ASN A 111 -14.16 18.02 2.41
CA ASN A 111 -15.49 18.29 2.93
C ASN A 111 -16.21 16.97 3.18
N GLU A 112 -16.50 16.69 4.44
CA GLU A 112 -17.19 15.47 4.85
C GLU A 112 -18.57 15.33 4.21
N GLN A 113 -19.29 16.43 3.97
CA GLN A 113 -20.57 16.37 3.26
C GLN A 113 -20.38 15.89 1.82
N ASP A 114 -19.27 16.24 1.17
CA ASP A 114 -18.99 15.75 -0.18
C ASP A 114 -18.82 14.24 -0.19
N TRP A 115 -18.12 13.70 0.81
CA TRP A 115 -17.92 12.27 1.02
C TRP A 115 -19.24 11.55 1.27
N ILE A 116 -20.06 12.08 2.19
CA ILE A 116 -21.37 11.52 2.52
C ILE A 116 -22.27 11.46 1.29
N ASP A 117 -22.48 12.57 0.57
CA ASP A 117 -23.40 12.48 -0.58
C ASP A 117 -22.80 11.63 -1.71
N TYR A 118 -21.46 11.51 -1.81
CA TYR A 118 -20.82 10.68 -2.82
C TYR A 118 -21.01 9.18 -2.60
N ILE A 119 -20.78 8.71 -1.36
CA ILE A 119 -20.94 7.30 -0.99
C ILE A 119 -22.41 6.87 -1.12
N ASN A 120 -23.35 7.78 -0.81
CA ASN A 120 -24.79 7.51 -0.84
C ASN A 120 -25.44 7.72 -2.21
N ARG A 121 -24.68 7.95 -3.28
CA ARG A 121 -25.26 8.12 -4.62
C ARG A 121 -25.98 6.86 -5.06
N GLU A 122 -27.17 7.04 -5.65
CA GLU A 122 -27.95 5.94 -6.22
C GLU A 122 -27.18 5.15 -7.28
N ASP A 123 -26.29 5.82 -8.02
CA ASP A 123 -25.49 5.17 -9.06
C ASP A 123 -24.35 4.31 -8.52
N CYS A 124 -24.08 4.31 -7.21
CA CYS A 124 -23.11 3.45 -6.52
C CYS A 124 -21.65 3.62 -7.00
N ILE A 125 -21.31 4.75 -7.66
CA ILE A 125 -19.99 4.94 -8.30
C ILE A 125 -18.81 4.78 -7.34
N ALA A 126 -18.97 5.11 -6.05
CA ALA A 126 -17.92 5.00 -5.03
C ALA A 126 -17.42 3.56 -4.81
N ALA A 127 -18.22 2.56 -5.19
CA ALA A 127 -17.87 1.15 -5.06
C ALA A 127 -17.07 0.59 -6.23
N TYR A 128 -16.74 1.41 -7.24
CA TYR A 128 -16.16 0.94 -8.50
C TYR A 128 -14.86 1.66 -8.85
N ALA A 129 -13.99 0.92 -9.52
CA ALA A 129 -12.88 1.51 -10.25
C ALA A 129 -13.38 2.35 -11.44
N ASP A 130 -12.69 3.45 -11.72
CA ASP A 130 -12.96 4.29 -12.88
C ASP A 130 -12.31 3.74 -14.17
N GLU A 131 -12.31 4.52 -15.25
CA GLU A 131 -11.70 4.14 -16.53
C GLU A 131 -10.19 3.88 -16.47
N PHE A 132 -9.51 4.37 -15.43
CA PHE A 132 -8.08 4.11 -15.17
C PHE A 132 -7.86 2.86 -14.31
N GLY A 133 -8.93 2.18 -13.91
CA GLY A 133 -8.87 1.03 -13.02
C GLY A 133 -8.62 1.41 -11.56
N LYS A 134 -8.90 2.65 -11.16
CA LYS A 134 -8.68 3.13 -9.79
C LYS A 134 -9.99 3.43 -9.06
N THR A 135 -10.10 2.92 -7.85
CA THR A 135 -11.19 3.22 -6.91
C THR A 135 -10.99 4.58 -6.25
N VAL A 136 -12.01 5.05 -5.53
CA VAL A 136 -11.88 6.27 -4.71
C VAL A 136 -10.82 6.12 -3.61
N VAL A 137 -10.59 4.90 -3.11
CA VAL A 137 -9.57 4.63 -2.07
C VAL A 137 -8.17 4.71 -2.66
N ASP A 138 -7.94 4.20 -3.87
CA ASP A 138 -6.64 4.29 -4.54
C ASP A 138 -6.21 5.74 -4.71
N TYR A 139 -7.12 6.60 -5.18
CA TYR A 139 -6.85 8.03 -5.30
C TYR A 139 -6.69 8.70 -3.93
N ALA A 140 -7.44 8.29 -2.91
CA ALA A 140 -7.28 8.85 -1.58
C ALA A 140 -5.89 8.55 -1.01
N ILE A 141 -5.34 7.37 -1.32
CA ILE A 141 -3.97 7.02 -0.97
C ILE A 141 -2.97 7.85 -1.78
N GLU A 142 -3.15 7.93 -3.09
CA GLU A 142 -2.29 8.71 -3.98
C GLU A 142 -2.21 10.19 -3.58
N PHE A 143 -3.36 10.80 -3.23
CA PHE A 143 -3.44 12.20 -2.82
C PHE A 143 -3.18 12.41 -1.32
N LYS A 144 -2.85 11.33 -0.59
CA LYS A 144 -2.62 11.33 0.85
C LYS A 144 -3.79 11.95 1.64
N ASN A 145 -5.02 11.74 1.19
CA ASN A 145 -6.22 12.19 1.87
C ASN A 145 -6.59 11.26 3.02
N TYR A 146 -5.77 11.30 4.07
CA TYR A 146 -5.96 10.48 5.26
C TYR A 146 -7.29 10.77 5.97
N GLY A 147 -7.78 12.01 5.94
CA GLY A 147 -9.06 12.39 6.53
C GLY A 147 -10.23 11.63 5.93
N PHE A 148 -10.26 11.48 4.61
CA PHE A 148 -11.31 10.69 3.95
C PHE A 148 -11.21 9.19 4.27
N ILE A 149 -10.00 8.62 4.25
CA ILE A 149 -9.79 7.21 4.61
C ILE A 149 -10.24 6.93 6.04
N LYS A 150 -9.85 7.81 6.98
CA LYS A 150 -10.25 7.72 8.39
C LYS A 150 -11.77 7.80 8.53
N PHE A 151 -12.41 8.73 7.83
CA PHE A 151 -13.87 8.82 7.77
C PHE A 151 -14.53 7.51 7.30
N LEU A 152 -13.99 6.86 6.27
CA LEU A 152 -14.51 5.59 5.76
C LEU A 152 -14.41 4.47 6.82
N VAL A 153 -13.29 4.40 7.53
CA VAL A 153 -13.05 3.37 8.57
C VAL A 153 -13.93 3.62 9.81
N GLU A 154 -13.95 4.86 10.32
CA GLU A 154 -14.69 5.21 11.55
C GLU A 154 -16.21 5.06 11.39
N ASN A 155 -16.74 5.31 10.20
CA ASN A 155 -18.16 5.13 9.89
C ASN A 155 -18.51 3.70 9.44
N GLY A 156 -17.54 2.77 9.44
CA GLY A 156 -17.77 1.37 9.10
C GLY A 156 -18.01 1.10 7.61
N TYR A 157 -17.73 2.07 6.73
CA TYR A 157 -17.80 1.87 5.28
C TYR A 157 -16.73 0.91 4.79
N ILE A 158 -15.55 0.91 5.45
CA ILE A 158 -14.45 -0.01 5.16
C ILE A 158 -13.99 -0.66 6.46
N THR A 159 -13.76 -1.96 6.41
CA THR A 159 -13.08 -2.74 7.44
C THR A 159 -11.73 -3.18 6.88
N LEU A 160 -10.64 -3.01 7.64
CA LEU A 160 -9.29 -3.43 7.21
C LEU A 160 -8.75 -4.64 7.98
N VAL A 161 -9.32 -4.91 9.15
CA VAL A 161 -9.00 -6.08 9.97
C VAL A 161 -10.31 -6.60 10.53
N SER A 162 -10.68 -7.82 10.13
CA SER A 162 -11.83 -8.54 10.66
C SER A 162 -11.39 -9.57 11.68
N ASP A 163 -12.19 -9.73 12.74
CA ASP A 163 -11.99 -10.79 13.69
C ASP A 163 -12.66 -12.13 13.29
N GLU A 164 -13.31 -12.20 12.13
CA GLU A 164 -13.99 -13.42 11.68
C GLU A 164 -13.04 -14.44 11.04
N GLN A 165 -13.04 -15.66 11.57
CA GLN A 165 -11.99 -16.67 11.32
C GLN A 165 -11.85 -17.09 9.84
N TRP A 166 -12.91 -17.06 9.04
CA TRP A 166 -12.87 -17.46 7.63
C TRP A 166 -12.28 -16.36 6.71
N ASN A 167 -12.47 -15.08 7.06
CA ASN A 167 -12.07 -13.96 6.22
C ASN A 167 -10.62 -13.52 6.48
N ARG A 168 -10.06 -13.80 7.67
CA ARG A 168 -8.71 -13.37 8.06
C ARG A 168 -7.56 -13.89 7.19
N ASP A 169 -7.72 -15.08 6.62
CA ASP A 169 -6.68 -15.71 5.77
C ASP A 169 -6.46 -14.94 4.46
N PHE A 170 -7.45 -14.18 4.02
CA PHE A 170 -7.42 -13.35 2.82
C PHE A 170 -7.34 -11.87 3.24
N ASN A 171 -6.14 -11.31 3.25
CA ASN A 171 -5.88 -9.90 3.53
C ASN A 171 -6.51 -9.36 4.84
N PHE A 172 -6.41 -10.13 5.94
CA PHE A 172 -7.00 -9.79 7.25
C PHE A 172 -8.53 -9.63 7.25
N GLY A 173 -9.23 -10.11 6.21
CA GLY A 173 -10.67 -9.94 6.08
C GLY A 173 -11.06 -8.48 5.88
N ALA A 174 -10.24 -7.74 5.12
CA ALA A 174 -10.61 -6.41 4.68
C ALA A 174 -11.87 -6.48 3.78
N ASP A 175 -12.80 -5.57 4.01
CA ASP A 175 -14.12 -5.58 3.37
C ASP A 175 -14.71 -4.16 3.31
N THR A 176 -15.79 -4.00 2.56
CA THR A 176 -16.51 -2.73 2.39
C THR A 176 -18.02 -2.94 2.51
N SER A 177 -18.69 -1.99 3.18
CA SER A 177 -20.14 -1.92 3.24
C SER A 177 -20.73 -0.96 2.20
N ILE A 178 -19.88 -0.34 1.36
CA ILE A 178 -20.33 0.57 0.30
C ILE A 178 -21.17 -0.23 -0.69
N LYS A 179 -22.37 0.29 -0.99
CA LYS A 179 -23.36 -0.41 -1.79
C LYS A 179 -22.85 -0.66 -3.21
N GLU A 180 -22.90 -1.92 -3.63
CA GLU A 180 -22.59 -2.36 -4.98
C GLU A 180 -23.87 -2.80 -5.72
N ARG A 181 -23.88 -2.60 -7.03
CA ARG A 181 -24.79 -3.24 -7.99
C ARG A 181 -24.36 -4.70 -8.24
N PRO A 182 -25.33 -5.61 -8.46
CA PRO A 182 -25.02 -7.01 -8.73
C PRO A 182 -24.27 -7.22 -10.05
N TYR A 183 -23.41 -8.25 -10.08
CA TYR A 183 -22.71 -8.77 -11.29
C TYR A 183 -21.71 -7.81 -11.94
N GLU A 184 -21.26 -6.80 -11.21
CA GLU A 184 -20.22 -5.89 -11.69
C GLU A 184 -18.81 -6.45 -11.39
N SER A 185 -17.84 -6.02 -12.17
CA SER A 185 -16.43 -6.36 -12.01
C SER A 185 -15.62 -5.11 -11.63
N LYS A 186 -14.42 -5.28 -11.06
CA LYS A 186 -13.54 -4.17 -10.61
C LYS A 186 -14.20 -3.30 -9.52
N THR A 187 -14.73 -3.97 -8.51
CA THR A 187 -15.30 -3.31 -7.34
C THR A 187 -14.23 -2.98 -6.31
N LEU A 188 -14.54 -2.06 -5.40
CA LEU A 188 -13.74 -1.80 -4.21
C LEU A 188 -13.63 -3.05 -3.34
N HIS A 189 -14.68 -3.88 -3.25
CA HIS A 189 -14.59 -5.17 -2.58
C HIS A 189 -13.52 -6.08 -3.21
N ASN A 190 -13.44 -6.16 -4.53
CA ASN A 190 -12.39 -6.92 -5.20
C ASN A 190 -11.00 -6.32 -4.96
N GLU A 191 -10.89 -4.99 -4.91
CA GLU A 191 -9.62 -4.31 -4.60
C GLU A 191 -9.12 -4.71 -3.20
N PHE A 192 -10.00 -4.79 -2.19
CA PHE A 192 -9.63 -5.31 -0.87
C PHE A 192 -9.16 -6.76 -0.88
N TYR A 193 -9.66 -7.58 -1.80
CA TYR A 193 -9.25 -8.97 -1.93
C TYR A 193 -7.94 -9.13 -2.71
N GLU A 194 -7.74 -8.36 -3.77
CA GLU A 194 -6.63 -8.51 -4.72
C GLU A 194 -5.39 -7.71 -4.31
N ASN A 195 -5.56 -6.53 -3.70
CA ASN A 195 -4.46 -5.65 -3.33
C ASN A 195 -3.92 -5.96 -1.92
N LYS A 196 -2.85 -6.75 -1.90
CA LYS A 196 -2.17 -7.24 -0.70
C LYS A 196 -1.46 -6.15 0.12
N ILE A 197 -1.19 -4.98 -0.47
CA ILE A 197 -0.51 -3.87 0.22
C ILE A 197 -1.45 -2.73 0.59
N LEU A 198 -2.73 -2.79 0.25
CA LEU A 198 -3.70 -1.72 0.51
C LEU A 198 -3.77 -1.34 1.99
N ARG A 199 -3.88 -2.33 2.89
CA ARG A 199 -3.84 -2.11 4.34
C ARG A 199 -2.53 -1.45 4.76
N THR A 200 -1.40 -1.91 4.23
CA THR A 200 -0.07 -1.34 4.51
C THR A 200 0.01 0.12 4.08
N GLN A 201 -0.51 0.48 2.90
CA GLN A 201 -0.54 1.85 2.40
C GLN A 201 -1.41 2.76 3.26
N ILE A 202 -2.56 2.29 3.72
CA ILE A 202 -3.42 3.04 4.65
C ILE A 202 -2.71 3.27 6.00
N ILE A 203 -2.01 2.25 6.52
CA ILE A 203 -1.22 2.38 7.74
C ILE A 203 -0.07 3.38 7.54
N SER A 204 0.60 3.39 6.38
CA SER A 204 1.63 4.40 6.06
C SER A 204 1.09 5.83 6.20
N LEU A 205 -0.14 6.09 5.72
CA LEU A 205 -0.77 7.40 5.89
C LEU A 205 -1.06 7.73 7.35
N ALA A 206 -1.47 6.75 8.15
CA ALA A 206 -1.66 6.93 9.59
C ALA A 206 -0.34 7.29 10.29
N LEU A 207 0.77 6.64 9.92
CA LEU A 207 2.11 6.97 10.40
C LEU A 207 2.49 8.42 10.08
N GLU A 208 2.31 8.84 8.82
CA GLU A 208 2.59 10.21 8.37
C GLU A 208 1.74 11.26 9.12
N ASN A 209 0.52 10.90 9.53
CA ASN A 209 -0.39 11.77 10.29
C ASN A 209 -0.24 11.65 11.81
N ASN A 210 0.71 10.85 12.29
CA ASN A 210 0.93 10.56 13.72
C ASN A 210 -0.30 9.95 14.43
N ASP A 211 -1.16 9.26 13.69
CA ASP A 211 -2.31 8.54 14.23
C ASP A 211 -1.88 7.12 14.61
N TYR A 212 -1.27 7.00 15.78
CA TYR A 212 -0.63 5.77 16.21
C TYR A 212 -1.60 4.73 16.76
N ASP A 213 -2.79 5.15 17.20
CA ASP A 213 -3.83 4.23 17.67
C ASP A 213 -4.26 3.29 16.54
N VAL A 214 -4.27 3.79 15.30
CA VAL A 214 -4.54 3.02 14.10
C VAL A 214 -3.54 1.87 13.89
N LEU A 215 -2.28 2.01 14.31
CA LEU A 215 -1.28 0.95 14.14
C LEU A 215 -1.63 -0.33 14.92
N TYR A 216 -2.09 -0.14 16.17
CA TYR A 216 -2.44 -1.25 17.03
C TYR A 216 -3.71 -1.94 16.52
N ASN A 217 -4.74 -1.15 16.21
CA ASN A 217 -6.03 -1.65 15.73
C ASN A 217 -5.91 -2.36 14.37
N MET A 218 -5.04 -1.85 13.49
CA MET A 218 -4.80 -2.46 12.17
C MET A 218 -3.73 -3.55 12.17
N ARG A 219 -3.15 -3.92 13.33
CA ARG A 219 -2.11 -4.94 13.47
C ARG A 219 -0.94 -4.72 12.52
N ALA A 220 -0.35 -3.53 12.56
CA ALA A 220 0.60 -3.04 11.56
C ALA A 220 1.87 -3.89 11.39
N ARG A 221 2.25 -4.69 12.39
CA ARG A 221 3.42 -5.59 12.32
C ARG A 221 3.10 -7.00 11.81
N GLU A 222 1.83 -7.34 11.66
CA GLU A 222 1.37 -8.69 11.26
C GLU A 222 1.07 -8.73 9.75
N ILE A 223 1.31 -9.85 9.08
CA ILE A 223 0.93 -10.11 7.68
C ILE A 223 0.29 -11.49 7.50
N PRO A 224 -0.56 -11.72 6.48
CA PRO A 224 -1.33 -12.96 6.34
C PRO A 224 -0.49 -14.27 6.33
N PRO A 225 0.68 -14.34 5.67
CA PRO A 225 1.52 -15.54 5.70
C PRO A 225 1.88 -16.06 7.10
N GLN A 226 1.91 -15.21 8.13
CA GLN A 226 2.23 -15.65 9.49
C GLN A 226 1.16 -16.57 10.09
N PHE A 227 -0.11 -16.35 9.72
CA PHE A 227 -1.25 -17.13 10.20
C PHE A 227 -1.35 -18.51 9.52
N THR A 228 -0.70 -18.69 8.38
CA THR A 228 -0.69 -19.97 7.64
C THR A 228 0.52 -20.84 7.98
N MET A 229 1.46 -20.33 8.77
CA MET A 229 2.65 -21.08 9.17
C MET A 229 2.27 -22.35 9.95
N THR A 230 3.03 -23.42 9.76
CA THR A 230 2.91 -24.66 10.55
C THR A 230 4.29 -25.19 10.91
N THR A 231 4.37 -26.10 11.87
CA THR A 231 5.63 -26.80 12.17
C THR A 231 6.03 -27.78 11.05
N TYR A 232 5.11 -28.08 10.13
CA TYR A 232 5.27 -29.14 9.13
C TYR A 232 5.70 -28.61 7.75
N SER A 233 5.41 -27.36 7.41
CA SER A 233 5.75 -26.79 6.10
C SER A 233 6.05 -25.31 6.20
N LEU A 234 7.13 -24.90 5.54
CA LEU A 234 7.53 -23.50 5.37
C LEU A 234 7.52 -23.05 3.89
N THR A 235 7.20 -23.94 2.95
CA THR A 235 7.44 -23.73 1.50
C THR A 235 6.35 -22.92 0.79
N SER A 236 5.17 -22.79 1.38
CA SER A 236 4.03 -22.04 0.81
C SER A 236 3.93 -20.61 1.34
N LEU A 237 4.94 -20.14 2.08
CA LEU A 237 4.95 -18.81 2.68
C LEU A 237 5.45 -17.78 1.66
N ASN A 238 4.58 -16.86 1.26
CA ASN A 238 4.94 -15.74 0.38
C ASN A 238 4.83 -14.42 1.14
N PHE A 239 5.97 -13.90 1.60
CA PHE A 239 6.06 -12.61 2.27
C PHE A 239 6.25 -11.45 1.28
N SER A 240 6.86 -11.68 0.12
CA SER A 240 7.26 -10.61 -0.81
C SER A 240 6.07 -9.83 -1.36
N ASP A 241 4.91 -10.45 -1.54
CA ASP A 241 3.69 -9.79 -1.97
C ASP A 241 3.16 -8.71 -1.00
N TYR A 242 3.63 -8.71 0.26
CA TYR A 242 3.19 -7.79 1.31
C TYR A 242 4.26 -6.73 1.65
N TYR A 243 5.39 -6.73 0.93
CA TYR A 243 6.47 -5.79 1.13
C TYR A 243 6.17 -4.46 0.43
N ASP A 244 6.26 -3.36 1.18
CA ASP A 244 6.18 -2.00 0.65
C ASP A 244 7.37 -1.17 1.16
N VAL A 245 8.19 -0.66 0.24
CA VAL A 245 9.35 0.17 0.57
C VAL A 245 8.94 1.50 1.20
N GLN A 246 7.81 2.07 0.79
CA GLN A 246 7.34 3.34 1.34
C GLN A 246 6.95 3.20 2.82
N PHE A 247 6.45 2.03 3.21
CA PHE A 247 6.14 1.72 4.60
C PHE A 247 7.39 1.64 5.48
N ILE A 248 8.49 1.07 4.97
CA ILE A 248 9.78 1.03 5.67
C ILE A 248 10.27 2.47 5.97
N ASP A 249 10.20 3.35 4.97
CA ASP A 249 10.59 4.75 5.12
C ASP A 249 9.67 5.50 6.10
N ALA A 250 8.36 5.23 6.06
CA ALA A 250 7.38 5.81 6.99
C ALA A 250 7.66 5.39 8.44
N ILE A 251 7.99 4.12 8.69
CA ILE A 251 8.36 3.62 10.03
C ILE A 251 9.63 4.34 10.54
N LEU A 252 10.68 4.41 9.72
CA LEU A 252 11.96 5.02 10.12
C LEU A 252 11.90 6.54 10.31
N SER A 253 10.91 7.19 9.69
CA SER A 253 10.64 8.63 9.85
C SER A 253 9.72 8.93 11.03
N SER A 254 9.13 7.91 11.64
CA SER A 254 8.23 8.04 12.78
C SER A 254 9.00 8.27 14.10
N LYS A 255 8.28 8.64 15.16
CA LYS A 255 8.87 8.76 16.50
C LYS A 255 9.42 7.41 16.98
N SER A 256 10.47 7.45 17.82
CA SER A 256 11.11 6.24 18.35
C SER A 256 10.17 5.28 19.09
N GLU A 257 9.07 5.76 19.67
CA GLU A 257 8.04 4.89 20.28
C GLU A 257 7.38 3.95 19.28
N ILE A 258 7.20 4.41 18.04
CA ILE A 258 6.63 3.64 16.93
C ILE A 258 7.66 2.67 16.38
N VAL A 259 8.90 3.12 16.21
CA VAL A 259 9.99 2.21 15.82
C VAL A 259 10.12 1.07 16.84
N ARG A 260 9.96 1.36 18.15
CA ARG A 260 9.96 0.35 19.20
C ARG A 260 8.83 -0.67 19.06
N TYR A 261 7.63 -0.27 18.63
CA TYR A 261 6.52 -1.21 18.39
C TYR A 261 6.90 -2.31 17.38
N PHE A 262 7.69 -1.98 16.35
CA PHE A 262 8.22 -2.94 15.38
C PHE A 262 9.45 -3.73 15.87
N CYS A 263 10.09 -3.28 16.97
CA CYS A 263 11.21 -3.98 17.62
C CYS A 263 10.77 -5.05 18.63
N GLU A 264 9.49 -5.08 18.98
CA GLU A 264 8.97 -6.03 19.96
C GLU A 264 8.67 -7.39 19.32
N GLU A 265 9.12 -8.45 19.98
CA GLU A 265 8.71 -9.81 19.66
C GLU A 265 7.24 -10.04 20.04
N TYR A 266 6.51 -10.77 19.21
CA TYR A 266 5.11 -11.12 19.45
C TYR A 266 4.77 -12.53 18.99
N TYR A 267 3.60 -13.03 19.38
CA TYR A 267 3.14 -14.37 19.01
C TYR A 267 1.93 -14.31 18.09
N VAL A 268 1.95 -15.11 17.03
CA VAL A 268 0.81 -15.30 16.11
C VAL A 268 0.36 -16.76 16.21
N GLU A 269 -0.94 -16.97 16.38
CA GLU A 269 -1.53 -18.31 16.35
C GLU A 269 -1.78 -18.75 14.91
N SER A 270 -1.42 -19.99 14.59
CA SER A 270 -1.67 -20.56 13.28
C SER A 270 -3.13 -20.98 13.11
N HIS A 271 -3.70 -20.60 11.98
CA HIS A 271 -5.02 -21.06 11.57
C HIS A 271 -4.98 -22.51 11.05
N TRP A 272 -3.84 -22.92 10.48
CA TRP A 272 -3.62 -24.25 9.90
C TRP A 272 -3.17 -25.27 10.94
N GLN A 273 -2.74 -24.79 12.12
CA GLN A 273 -2.34 -25.60 13.27
C GLN A 273 -2.85 -24.95 14.56
N LYS A 274 -4.18 -25.04 14.79
CA LYS A 274 -4.86 -24.44 15.94
C LYS A 274 -4.19 -24.79 17.27
N GLY A 275 -4.10 -23.80 18.17
CA GLY A 275 -3.43 -23.93 19.46
C GLY A 275 -1.91 -23.77 19.41
N THR A 276 -1.29 -23.77 18.23
CA THR A 276 0.14 -23.50 18.08
C THR A 276 0.38 -22.02 17.80
N LYS A 277 1.20 -21.41 18.64
CA LYS A 277 1.65 -20.02 18.48
C LYS A 277 3.11 -19.97 18.07
N PHE A 278 3.43 -19.04 17.18
CA PHE A 278 4.75 -18.85 16.64
C PHE A 278 5.30 -17.48 17.01
N LEU A 279 6.57 -17.43 17.37
CA LEU A 279 7.25 -16.20 17.75
C LEU A 279 7.66 -15.44 16.49
N TRP A 280 7.49 -14.12 16.50
CA TRP A 280 7.88 -13.25 15.40
C TRP A 280 8.55 -12.00 15.92
N LEU A 281 9.64 -11.60 15.28
CA LEU A 281 9.98 -10.20 15.11
C LEU A 281 9.30 -9.71 13.82
N TYR A 282 9.12 -8.39 13.64
CA TYR A 282 8.49 -7.85 12.43
C TYR A 282 9.06 -8.52 11.15
N PRO A 283 8.22 -9.01 10.23
CA PRO A 283 8.70 -9.85 9.13
C PRO A 283 9.74 -9.22 8.22
N PHE A 284 9.68 -7.90 8.00
CA PHE A 284 10.62 -7.17 7.15
C PHE A 284 11.65 -6.39 7.98
N PHE A 285 12.02 -6.90 9.17
CA PHE A 285 12.97 -6.23 10.06
C PHE A 285 14.39 -6.15 9.48
N ASP A 286 14.77 -7.10 8.61
CA ASP A 286 15.99 -7.00 7.80
C ASP A 286 15.96 -5.76 6.89
N LYS A 287 14.82 -5.50 6.24
CA LYS A 287 14.64 -4.32 5.36
C LYS A 287 14.69 -3.03 6.15
N LEU A 288 14.10 -2.98 7.35
CA LEU A 288 14.23 -1.85 8.28
C LEU A 288 15.70 -1.56 8.62
N ILE A 289 16.48 -2.59 8.95
CA ILE A 289 17.92 -2.44 9.25
C ILE A 289 18.67 -1.92 8.01
N ILE A 290 18.47 -2.55 6.86
CA ILE A 290 19.16 -2.19 5.61
C ILE A 290 18.90 -0.72 5.27
N GLN A 291 17.64 -0.30 5.33
CA GLN A 291 17.27 1.08 5.02
C GLN A 291 17.80 2.08 6.06
N ALA A 292 17.75 1.75 7.35
CA ALA A 292 18.30 2.58 8.42
C ALA A 292 19.81 2.77 8.27
N VAL A 293 20.55 1.71 7.92
CA VAL A 293 22.01 1.78 7.69
C VAL A 293 22.32 2.63 6.45
N LYS A 294 21.62 2.40 5.33
CA LYS A 294 21.83 3.16 4.08
C LYS A 294 21.57 4.65 4.24
N SER A 295 20.57 5.02 5.02
CA SER A 295 20.18 6.41 5.27
C SER A 295 20.95 7.06 6.43
N ASN A 296 21.88 6.36 7.08
CA ASN A 296 22.54 6.79 8.32
C ASN A 296 21.54 7.21 9.41
N ASN A 297 20.40 6.53 9.50
CA ASN A 297 19.36 6.80 10.48
C ASN A 297 19.86 6.44 11.90
N SER A 298 19.51 7.27 12.89
CA SER A 298 19.91 7.08 14.29
C SER A 298 19.43 5.77 14.91
N GLU A 299 18.35 5.17 14.41
CA GLU A 299 17.80 3.91 14.90
C GLU A 299 18.58 2.67 14.43
N ALA A 300 19.49 2.80 13.45
CA ALA A 300 20.21 1.66 12.86
C ALA A 300 20.91 0.79 13.93
N LYS A 301 21.55 1.42 14.91
CA LYS A 301 22.22 0.74 16.03
C LYS A 301 21.24 -0.07 16.89
N ASN A 302 20.11 0.55 17.24
CA ASN A 302 19.09 -0.05 18.09
C ASN A 302 18.43 -1.25 17.38
N LEU A 303 18.09 -1.10 16.09
CA LEU A 303 17.54 -2.18 15.28
C LEU A 303 18.50 -3.37 15.21
N LEU A 304 19.79 -3.13 14.97
CA LEU A 304 20.80 -4.20 14.98
C LEU A 304 20.90 -4.90 16.34
N ASP A 305 20.87 -4.16 17.45
CA ASP A 305 20.91 -4.75 18.79
C ASP A 305 19.68 -5.64 19.08
N VAL A 306 18.51 -5.23 18.63
CA VAL A 306 17.28 -6.02 18.71
C VAL A 306 17.40 -7.31 17.90
N ALA A 307 17.83 -7.23 16.63
CA ALA A 307 17.99 -8.39 15.77
C ALA A 307 19.05 -9.38 16.30
N ILE A 308 20.17 -8.88 16.82
CA ILE A 308 21.23 -9.73 17.42
C ILE A 308 20.67 -10.46 18.63
N LYS A 309 19.95 -9.77 19.51
CA LYS A 309 19.33 -10.39 20.70
C LYS A 309 18.30 -11.45 20.30
N HIS A 310 17.48 -11.17 19.29
CA HIS A 310 16.50 -12.10 18.76
C HIS A 310 17.17 -13.36 18.20
N ASN A 311 18.12 -13.22 17.27
CA ASN A 311 18.83 -14.36 16.68
C ASN A 311 19.61 -15.17 17.73
N ASP A 312 20.27 -14.53 18.70
CA ASP A 312 20.99 -15.22 19.77
C ASP A 312 20.03 -16.05 20.65
N LYS A 313 18.89 -15.48 21.04
CA LYS A 313 17.83 -16.19 21.76
C LYS A 313 17.31 -17.38 20.95
N THR A 314 17.08 -17.18 19.65
CA THR A 314 16.63 -18.24 18.72
C THR A 314 17.64 -19.37 18.62
N TYR A 315 18.93 -19.08 18.44
CA TYR A 315 20.00 -20.08 18.44
C TYR A 315 20.02 -20.90 19.72
N ASN A 316 19.98 -20.24 20.88
CA ASN A 316 20.03 -20.90 22.19
C ASN A 316 18.79 -21.78 22.44
N ASN A 317 17.60 -21.32 22.05
CA ASN A 317 16.37 -22.09 22.16
C ASN A 317 16.38 -23.31 21.25
N LEU A 318 16.80 -23.14 19.99
CA LEU A 318 16.91 -24.21 19.01
C LEU A 318 17.88 -25.29 19.50
N LYS A 319 19.08 -24.90 19.94
CA LYS A 319 20.08 -25.80 20.52
C LYS A 319 19.50 -26.60 21.70
N ARG A 320 18.79 -25.93 22.62
CA ARG A 320 18.18 -26.59 23.78
C ARG A 320 17.11 -27.60 23.36
N ALA A 321 16.22 -27.23 22.44
CA ALA A 321 15.14 -28.09 21.97
C ALA A 321 15.67 -29.36 21.29
N ILE A 322 16.68 -29.21 20.41
CA ILE A 322 17.32 -30.34 19.73
C ILE A 322 18.01 -31.28 20.75
N LEU A 323 18.78 -30.72 21.70
CA LEU A 323 19.48 -31.53 22.70
C LEU A 323 18.51 -32.26 23.64
N LYS A 324 17.38 -31.65 24.00
CA LYS A 324 16.30 -32.29 24.76
C LYS A 324 15.77 -33.53 24.04
N VAL A 325 15.48 -33.39 22.75
CA VAL A 325 15.01 -34.49 21.90
C VAL A 325 16.05 -35.60 21.79
N ILE A 326 17.32 -35.27 21.50
CA ILE A 326 18.40 -36.26 21.38
C ILE A 326 18.59 -37.02 22.69
N LYS A 327 18.61 -36.31 23.83
CA LYS A 327 18.74 -36.91 25.15
C LYS A 327 17.61 -37.93 25.39
N HIS A 328 16.37 -37.52 25.15
CA HIS A 328 15.21 -38.40 25.31
C HIS A 328 15.32 -39.64 24.41
N MET A 329 15.60 -39.47 23.12
CA MET A 329 15.78 -40.58 22.17
C MET A 329 16.86 -41.56 22.59
N LYS A 330 17.99 -41.06 23.11
CA LYS A 330 19.09 -41.91 23.58
C LYS A 330 18.73 -42.70 24.83
N GLU A 331 17.94 -42.14 25.74
CA GLU A 331 17.54 -42.81 26.98
C GLU A 331 16.45 -43.88 26.76
N THR A 332 15.54 -43.65 25.81
CA THR A 332 14.32 -44.47 25.64
C THR A 332 14.37 -45.42 24.45
N LEU A 333 14.82 -44.97 23.27
CA LEU A 333 14.61 -45.69 22.01
C LEU A 333 15.90 -46.19 21.35
N PHE A 334 17.00 -45.44 21.49
CA PHE A 334 18.21 -45.61 20.70
C PHE A 334 19.50 -45.59 21.53
N ARG A 335 19.51 -46.32 22.67
CA ARG A 335 20.63 -46.34 23.64
C ARG A 335 22.01 -46.58 23.04
N ASN A 336 22.09 -47.45 22.03
CA ASN A 336 23.35 -47.85 21.40
C ASN A 336 23.70 -47.06 20.14
N VAL A 337 22.91 -46.03 19.77
CA VAL A 337 23.16 -45.22 18.58
C VAL A 337 24.15 -44.10 18.90
N ASN A 338 25.09 -43.87 17.97
CA ASN A 338 26.05 -42.77 18.04
C ASN A 338 25.30 -41.42 18.09
N PHE A 339 25.75 -40.53 18.97
CA PHE A 339 25.20 -39.19 19.15
C PHE A 339 25.16 -38.37 17.84
N GLN A 340 26.22 -38.45 17.02
CA GLN A 340 26.26 -37.74 15.73
C GLN A 340 25.17 -38.23 14.76
N LYS A 341 24.87 -39.54 14.77
CA LYS A 341 23.79 -40.11 13.95
C LYS A 341 22.43 -39.63 14.45
N LEU A 342 22.22 -39.57 15.76
CA LEU A 342 21.01 -39.00 16.36
C LEU A 342 20.82 -37.51 16.02
N ILE A 343 21.89 -36.71 15.99
CA ILE A 343 21.81 -35.30 15.55
C ILE A 343 21.24 -35.24 14.13
N VAL A 344 21.77 -36.06 13.21
CA VAL A 344 21.30 -36.10 11.81
C VAL A 344 19.83 -36.48 11.74
N ASP A 345 19.42 -37.51 12.49
CA ASP A 345 18.03 -37.99 12.49
C ASP A 345 17.05 -36.96 13.04
N VAL A 346 17.38 -36.32 14.17
CA VAL A 346 16.55 -35.30 14.81
C VAL A 346 16.43 -34.04 13.95
N LEU A 347 17.52 -33.63 13.31
CA LEU A 347 17.52 -32.45 12.45
C LEU A 347 16.80 -32.66 11.11
N ARG A 348 16.29 -33.86 10.80
CA ARG A 348 15.34 -34.03 9.69
C ARG A 348 14.05 -33.22 9.91
N ASP A 349 13.70 -32.96 11.17
CA ASP A 349 12.54 -32.16 11.55
C ASP A 349 12.87 -30.66 11.65
N PHE A 350 14.13 -30.26 11.43
CA PHE A 350 14.53 -28.85 11.32
C PHE A 350 14.33 -28.37 9.89
N LYS A 351 13.53 -27.32 9.73
CA LYS A 351 13.15 -26.72 8.45
C LYS A 351 13.62 -25.30 8.41
N VAL A 352 14.08 -24.91 7.23
CA VAL A 352 14.56 -23.56 6.94
C VAL A 352 13.93 -23.13 5.62
N ASN A 353 13.36 -21.93 5.62
CA ASN A 353 13.04 -21.17 4.42
C ASN A 353 14.02 -19.99 4.40
N GLU A 354 15.11 -20.12 3.64
CA GLU A 354 16.15 -19.09 3.56
C GLU A 354 15.66 -17.82 2.85
N GLU A 355 14.78 -17.96 1.86
CA GLU A 355 14.23 -16.83 1.10
C GLU A 355 13.51 -15.83 2.01
N ASN A 356 12.69 -16.34 2.93
CA ASN A 356 11.96 -15.52 3.89
C ASN A 356 12.67 -15.39 5.25
N GLY A 357 13.83 -16.04 5.42
CA GLY A 357 14.54 -16.08 6.71
C GLY A 357 13.68 -16.69 7.83
N ILE A 358 13.04 -17.84 7.61
CA ILE A 358 12.16 -18.48 8.61
C ILE A 358 12.70 -19.86 8.95
N ILE A 359 12.63 -20.22 10.23
CA ILE A 359 12.97 -21.56 10.69
C ILE A 359 11.81 -22.22 11.45
N SER A 360 11.81 -23.54 11.48
CA SER A 360 10.94 -24.33 12.35
C SER A 360 11.62 -25.62 12.78
N PHE A 361 11.52 -25.94 14.06
CA PHE A 361 11.89 -27.21 14.64
C PHE A 361 10.76 -27.71 15.54
N TYR A 362 10.32 -28.93 15.27
CA TYR A 362 9.42 -29.69 16.12
C TYR A 362 9.47 -31.15 15.71
N CYS A 363 9.75 -32.07 16.65
CA CYS A 363 9.75 -33.50 16.40
C CYS A 363 8.38 -34.09 16.80
N PRO A 364 7.46 -34.33 15.85
CA PRO A 364 6.07 -34.69 16.17
C PRO A 364 5.97 -36.06 16.83
N PHE A 365 6.89 -36.96 16.50
CA PHE A 365 6.96 -38.31 17.05
C PHE A 365 7.12 -38.32 18.58
N LEU A 366 7.68 -37.26 19.16
CA LEU A 366 7.91 -37.16 20.60
C LEU A 366 6.85 -36.34 21.36
N GLY A 367 5.89 -35.75 20.65
CA GLY A 367 4.83 -34.94 21.26
C GLY A 367 5.36 -33.91 22.26
N GLU A 368 4.86 -33.97 23.51
CA GLU A 368 5.25 -33.07 24.62
C GLU A 368 6.74 -33.10 24.98
N ASN A 369 7.49 -34.13 24.56
CA ASN A 369 8.93 -34.22 24.77
C ASN A 369 9.74 -33.43 23.73
N SER A 370 9.08 -32.78 22.76
CA SER A 370 9.71 -31.84 21.82
C SER A 370 9.17 -30.43 22.03
N ASP A 371 10.08 -29.48 22.26
CA ASP A 371 9.72 -28.06 22.26
C ASP A 371 9.56 -27.57 20.81
N ILE A 372 8.61 -26.65 20.58
CA ILE A 372 8.46 -25.98 19.28
C ILE A 372 9.36 -24.75 19.26
N VAL A 373 10.22 -24.65 18.25
CA VAL A 373 11.02 -23.45 17.96
C VAL A 373 10.77 -23.06 16.52
N ALA A 374 9.92 -22.04 16.32
CA ALA A 374 9.63 -21.54 14.98
C ALA A 374 9.44 -20.01 15.03
N THR A 375 10.20 -19.33 14.17
CA THR A 375 10.33 -17.86 14.14
C THR A 375 11.09 -17.41 12.89
N ASN A 376 11.08 -16.10 12.60
CA ASN A 376 11.98 -15.51 11.63
C ASN A 376 13.40 -15.33 12.20
N ILE A 377 14.39 -15.25 11.33
CA ILE A 377 15.79 -15.00 11.67
C ILE A 377 16.31 -13.92 10.74
N ILE A 378 17.04 -12.97 11.32
CA ILE A 378 17.37 -11.73 10.62
C ILE A 378 18.76 -11.82 10.02
N PHE A 379 18.90 -11.39 8.77
CA PHE A 379 20.16 -11.24 8.06
C PHE A 379 20.22 -9.85 7.43
N ALA A 380 21.34 -9.15 7.56
CA ALA A 380 21.51 -7.81 7.03
C ALA A 380 22.52 -7.82 5.87
N SER A 381 22.02 -7.74 4.63
CA SER A 381 22.82 -7.63 3.40
C SER A 381 23.21 -6.18 3.09
N VAL A 382 23.93 -5.55 4.00
CA VAL A 382 24.38 -4.15 3.88
C VAL A 382 25.76 -3.99 4.51
N GLU A 383 26.52 -3.02 4.02
CA GLU A 383 27.80 -2.61 4.60
C GLU A 383 27.67 -1.18 5.14
N SER A 384 28.43 -0.87 6.19
CA SER A 384 28.50 0.46 6.80
C SER A 384 29.93 0.95 6.89
N LYS A 385 30.12 2.25 6.63
CA LYS A 385 31.40 2.93 6.92
C LYS A 385 31.61 3.16 8.42
N ASN A 386 30.54 3.07 9.22
CA ASN A 386 30.64 3.18 10.67
C ASN A 386 31.07 1.82 11.25
N SER A 387 32.27 1.78 11.82
CA SER A 387 32.87 0.53 12.34
C SER A 387 32.06 -0.14 13.44
N GLU A 388 31.33 0.61 14.26
CA GLU A 388 30.44 0.04 15.29
C GLU A 388 29.25 -0.68 14.64
N ILE A 389 28.62 -0.02 13.66
CA ILE A 389 27.48 -0.59 12.91
C ILE A 389 27.93 -1.82 12.12
N GLU A 390 29.08 -1.74 11.45
CA GLU A 390 29.64 -2.86 10.67
C GLU A 390 29.94 -4.07 11.56
N SER A 391 30.53 -3.86 12.74
CA SER A 391 30.78 -4.93 13.71
C SER A 391 29.47 -5.62 14.15
N LYS A 392 28.39 -4.85 14.35
CA LYS A 392 27.07 -5.41 14.69
C LYS A 392 26.46 -6.19 13.52
N ILE A 393 26.59 -5.71 12.29
CA ILE A 393 26.14 -6.42 11.08
C ILE A 393 26.87 -7.76 10.98
N HIS A 394 28.19 -7.79 11.13
CA HIS A 394 28.95 -9.05 11.13
C HIS A 394 28.47 -10.01 12.21
N LYS A 395 28.30 -9.53 13.46
CA LYS A 395 27.80 -10.37 14.55
C LYS A 395 26.40 -10.94 14.26
N LEU A 396 25.51 -10.13 13.72
CA LEU A 396 24.15 -10.55 13.34
C LEU A 396 24.20 -11.67 12.28
N ASN A 397 25.00 -11.45 11.24
CA ASN A 397 25.13 -12.38 10.12
C ASN A 397 25.83 -13.69 10.54
N GLU A 398 26.82 -13.63 11.44
CA GLU A 398 27.40 -14.83 12.05
C GLU A 398 26.38 -15.66 12.83
N LEU A 399 25.49 -15.01 13.60
CA LEU A 399 24.41 -15.68 14.32
C LEU A 399 23.42 -16.32 13.35
N TYR A 400 23.04 -15.62 12.28
CA TYR A 400 22.21 -16.18 11.22
C TYR A 400 22.85 -17.46 10.63
N SER A 401 24.13 -17.39 10.22
CA SER A 401 24.84 -18.56 9.68
C SER A 401 24.94 -19.72 10.69
N LYS A 402 25.09 -19.44 11.99
CA LYS A 402 25.11 -20.46 13.05
C LYS A 402 23.77 -21.18 13.19
N ILE A 403 22.66 -20.48 13.00
CA ILE A 403 21.31 -21.05 13.08
C ILE A 403 21.04 -21.93 11.86
N ILE A 404 21.29 -21.43 10.65
CA ILE A 404 21.09 -22.19 9.40
C ILE A 404 21.94 -23.47 9.41
N ASN A 405 23.21 -23.36 9.83
CA ASN A 405 24.16 -24.47 9.85
C ASN A 405 24.24 -25.16 11.23
N ILE A 406 23.16 -25.15 12.01
CA ILE A 406 23.20 -25.67 13.39
C ILE A 406 23.66 -27.12 13.47
N LYS A 407 23.37 -27.92 12.44
CA LYS A 407 23.85 -29.31 12.30
C LYS A 407 25.37 -29.40 12.46
N ASP A 408 26.09 -28.63 11.66
CA ASP A 408 27.56 -28.67 11.64
C ASP A 408 28.13 -28.13 12.94
N HIS A 409 27.49 -27.12 13.52
CA HIS A 409 27.86 -26.59 14.83
C HIS A 409 27.66 -27.59 15.97
N LEU A 410 26.61 -28.41 15.94
CA LEU A 410 26.38 -29.43 16.96
C LEU A 410 27.35 -30.60 16.79
N ILE A 411 27.60 -31.06 15.56
CA ILE A 411 28.52 -32.17 15.28
C ILE A 411 29.97 -31.82 15.63
N LYS A 412 30.44 -30.61 15.31
CA LYS A 412 31.81 -30.18 15.62
C LYS A 412 32.08 -30.06 17.12
N ASN A 413 31.04 -29.84 17.93
CA ASN A 413 31.15 -29.62 19.37
C ASN A 413 30.73 -30.85 20.22
N SER A 414 30.39 -31.97 19.57
CA SER A 414 30.00 -33.24 20.19
C SER A 414 31.06 -34.31 19.98
#